data_AF-A0A2J0LKL7-F1
#
_entry.id   AF-A0A2J0LKL7-F1
#
_cell.length_a   1.000
_cell.length_b   1.000
_cell.length_c   1.000
_cell.angle_alpha   90.00
_cell.angle_beta   90.00
_cell.angle_gamma   90.00
#
_symmetry.space_group_name_H-M   'P 1'
#
loop_
_entity.id
_entity.type
_entity.pdbx_description
1 polymer ?
#
loop_
_entity_poly.entity_id
_entity_poly.type
_entity_poly.pdbx_seq_one_letter_code
_entity_poly.pdbx_strand_id
1 'polypeptide(L)'
;AGLANVVRNIFIGAMEPHNVLDFIETDALLITPGDREDIIMTVLAAHLLKKTKRKISISGIILTGGIVPSEKIMRLIEGADIPILLSKEHTYMAASEMYNLAIKISPQDKEKTMLAEGLVKNYVDVDKLLEKISN
;
A
#
# COMPACT_ATOMS: atom_id res chain seq x y z
N ALA A 1 -5.10 -4.65 -13.47
CA ALA A 1 -3.95 -5.53 -13.16
C ALA A 1 -3.41 -5.15 -11.78
N GLY A 2 -2.14 -5.40 -11.44
CA GLY A 2 -1.51 -4.74 -10.27
C GLY A 2 -1.62 -5.40 -8.89
N LEU A 3 -2.16 -6.63 -8.75
CA LEU A 3 -2.18 -7.33 -7.45
C LEU A 3 -0.78 -7.61 -6.86
N ALA A 4 0.26 -7.57 -7.69
CA ALA A 4 1.65 -7.71 -7.26
C ALA A 4 2.33 -6.36 -6.96
N ASN A 5 1.58 -5.25 -6.94
CA ASN A 5 2.12 -3.94 -6.61
C ASN A 5 2.69 -3.95 -5.19
N VAL A 6 3.89 -3.38 -5.04
CA VAL A 6 4.50 -3.19 -3.72
C VAL A 6 3.71 -2.11 -2.98
N VAL A 7 3.37 -2.37 -1.72
CA VAL A 7 2.78 -1.38 -0.81
C VAL A 7 3.85 -0.99 0.21
N ARG A 8 4.18 0.30 0.28
CA ARG A 8 5.13 0.85 1.26
C ARG A 8 4.44 1.61 2.37
N ASN A 9 3.32 2.27 2.05
CA ASN A 9 2.59 3.13 2.95
C ASN A 9 1.10 2.81 2.91
N ILE A 10 0.42 2.91 4.05
CA ILE A 10 -1.02 2.69 4.17
C ILE A 10 -1.61 3.91 4.86
N PHE A 11 -2.72 4.43 4.32
CA PHE A 11 -3.42 5.55 4.92
C PHE A 11 -4.94 5.37 4.82
N ILE A 12 -5.65 6.00 5.76
CA ILE A 12 -7.11 5.93 5.87
C ILE A 12 -7.74 7.21 5.32
N GLY A 13 -8.63 7.07 4.35
CA GLY A 13 -9.38 8.16 3.70
C GLY A 13 -10.54 8.72 4.52
N ALA A 14 -10.35 8.98 5.81
CA ALA A 14 -11.43 9.48 6.68
C ALA A 14 -11.57 11.01 6.65
N MET A 15 -10.50 11.71 6.29
CA MET A 15 -10.40 13.17 6.28
C MET A 15 -10.99 13.81 5.02
N GLU A 16 -11.00 15.14 4.97
CA GLU A 16 -11.40 15.89 3.78
C GLU A 16 -10.42 15.67 2.60
N PRO A 17 -10.89 15.73 1.35
CA PRO A 17 -10.07 15.38 0.19
C PRO A 17 -8.76 16.18 0.04
N HIS A 18 -8.78 17.46 0.35
CA HIS A 18 -7.57 18.31 0.26
C HIS A 18 -6.48 17.86 1.24
N ASN A 19 -6.87 17.39 2.43
CA ASN A 19 -5.92 16.91 3.43
C ASN A 19 -5.34 15.56 3.03
N VAL A 20 -6.12 14.70 2.36
CA VAL A 20 -5.64 13.39 1.89
C VAL A 20 -4.39 13.52 1.02
N LEU A 21 -4.29 14.55 0.18
CA LEU A 21 -3.17 14.75 -0.73
C LEU A 21 -1.81 14.82 -0.02
N ASP A 22 -1.77 15.29 1.23
CA ASP A 22 -0.54 15.36 2.02
C ASP A 22 -0.07 13.98 2.53
N PHE A 23 -0.96 12.98 2.56
CA PHE A 23 -0.66 11.61 2.99
C PHE A 23 -0.41 10.65 1.82
N ILE A 24 -0.62 11.10 0.58
CA ILE A 24 -0.34 10.27 -0.59
C ILE A 24 1.17 10.28 -0.86
N GLU A 25 1.82 9.18 -0.49
CA GLU A 25 3.23 8.94 -0.76
C GLU A 25 3.44 7.98 -1.94
N THR A 26 4.70 7.60 -2.18
CA THR A 26 5.04 6.55 -3.14
C THR A 26 4.55 5.19 -2.63
N ASP A 27 3.95 4.42 -3.52
CA ASP A 27 3.51 3.04 -3.33
C ASP A 27 2.47 2.91 -2.19
N ALA A 28 1.52 3.84 -2.17
CA ALA A 28 0.53 3.96 -1.11
C ALA A 28 -0.72 3.09 -1.34
N LEU A 29 -1.28 2.55 -0.26
CA LEU A 29 -2.55 1.83 -0.21
C LEU A 29 -3.59 2.68 0.53
N LEU A 30 -4.69 3.02 -0.16
CA LEU A 30 -5.82 3.72 0.44
C LEU A 30 -6.78 2.72 1.08
N ILE A 31 -7.22 2.98 2.31
CA ILE A 31 -8.39 2.32 2.92
C ILE A 31 -9.46 3.36 3.16
N THR A 32 -10.66 3.19 2.58
CA THR A 32 -11.75 4.17 2.71
C THR A 32 -13.12 3.49 2.63
N PRO A 33 -14.19 4.06 3.21
CA PRO A 33 -15.56 3.66 2.89
C PRO A 33 -15.87 3.79 1.40
N GLY A 34 -16.68 2.89 0.85
CA GLY A 34 -17.04 2.91 -0.58
C GLY A 34 -17.92 4.09 -1.01
N ASP A 35 -18.58 4.77 -0.07
CA ASP A 35 -19.38 5.98 -0.28
C ASP A 35 -18.54 7.28 -0.25
N ARG A 36 -17.25 7.22 0.12
CA ARG A 36 -16.32 8.36 0.04
C ARG A 36 -15.76 8.54 -1.37
N GLU A 37 -16.65 8.74 -2.32
CA GLU A 37 -16.33 8.92 -3.74
C GLU A 37 -15.45 10.15 -3.99
N ASP A 38 -15.60 11.19 -3.17
CA ASP A 38 -14.76 12.39 -3.16
C ASP A 38 -13.28 12.07 -2.93
N ILE A 39 -13.00 11.17 -1.98
CA ILE A 39 -11.64 10.71 -1.66
C ILE A 39 -11.11 9.82 -2.77
N ILE A 40 -11.92 8.87 -3.24
CA ILE A 40 -11.54 7.97 -4.34
C ILE A 40 -11.13 8.80 -5.57
N MET A 41 -11.95 9.77 -5.95
CA MET A 41 -11.67 10.66 -7.08
C MET A 41 -10.40 11.48 -6.90
N THR A 42 -10.20 12.02 -5.71
CA THR A 42 -9.00 12.83 -5.41
C THR A 42 -7.73 12.00 -5.52
N VAL A 43 -7.75 10.77 -4.99
CA VAL A 43 -6.63 9.84 -5.04
C VAL A 43 -6.37 9.35 -6.46
N LEU A 44 -7.42 9.02 -7.23
CA LEU A 44 -7.29 8.66 -8.64
C LEU A 44 -6.72 9.80 -9.47
N ALA A 45 -7.19 11.03 -9.26
CA ALA A 45 -6.68 12.21 -9.96
C ALA A 45 -5.19 12.44 -9.63
N ALA A 46 -4.80 12.35 -8.36
CA ALA A 46 -3.41 12.46 -7.94
C ALA A 46 -2.53 11.37 -8.59
N HIS A 47 -3.02 10.13 -8.65
CA HIS A 47 -2.34 9.00 -9.28
C HIS A 47 -2.12 9.21 -10.79
N LEU A 48 -3.17 9.62 -11.51
CA LEU A 48 -3.12 9.79 -12.97
C LEU A 48 -2.30 10.99 -13.40
N LEU A 49 -2.37 12.09 -12.65
CA LEU A 49 -1.69 13.32 -13.04
C LEU A 49 -0.17 13.18 -12.96
N LYS A 50 0.38 12.35 -12.06
CA LYS A 50 1.83 12.11 -11.84
C LYS A 50 2.71 13.38 -11.78
N LYS A 51 2.09 14.57 -11.69
CA LYS A 51 2.67 15.90 -11.95
C LYS A 51 2.81 16.71 -10.67
N THR A 52 3.26 16.06 -9.60
CA THR A 52 3.68 16.79 -8.40
C THR A 52 5.18 16.62 -8.21
N LYS A 53 5.84 17.58 -7.54
CA LYS A 53 7.26 17.46 -7.18
C LYS A 53 7.53 16.22 -6.32
N ARG A 54 6.48 15.63 -5.72
CA ARG A 54 6.52 14.38 -4.96
C ARG A 54 6.13 13.21 -5.86
N LYS A 55 6.86 12.10 -5.77
CA LYS A 55 6.54 10.88 -6.50
C LYS A 55 5.30 10.25 -5.86
N ILE A 56 4.12 10.57 -6.40
CA ILE A 56 2.84 10.01 -5.97
C ILE A 56 2.56 8.75 -6.78
N SER A 57 2.36 7.61 -6.11
CA SER A 57 1.86 6.37 -6.72
C SER A 57 0.93 5.65 -5.76
N ILE A 58 -0.16 5.11 -6.32
CA ILE A 58 -1.15 4.33 -5.58
C ILE A 58 -0.99 2.90 -6.03
N SER A 59 -0.75 2.02 -5.06
CA SER A 59 -0.56 0.59 -5.29
C SER A 59 -1.89 -0.16 -5.28
N GLY A 60 -2.91 0.39 -4.62
CA GLY A 60 -4.26 -0.14 -4.61
C GLY A 60 -5.23 0.67 -3.73
N ILE A 61 -6.50 0.26 -3.74
CA ILE A 61 -7.55 0.83 -2.90
C ILE A 61 -8.34 -0.31 -2.24
N ILE A 62 -8.62 -0.19 -0.95
CA ILE A 62 -9.54 -1.04 -0.19
C ILE A 62 -10.78 -0.23 0.16
N LEU A 63 -11.91 -0.64 -0.39
CA LEU A 63 -13.23 -0.11 -0.10
C LEU A 63 -13.86 -0.90 1.04
N THR A 64 -14.37 -0.20 2.04
CA THR A 64 -14.87 -0.79 3.29
C THR A 64 -16.38 -0.57 3.45
N GLY A 65 -16.98 -1.31 4.38
CA GLY A 65 -18.41 -1.29 4.67
C GLY A 65 -19.28 -2.08 3.69
N GLY A 66 -18.67 -2.83 2.76
CA GLY A 66 -19.40 -3.54 1.70
C GLY A 66 -20.09 -2.62 0.70
N ILE A 67 -19.73 -1.33 0.68
CA ILE A 67 -20.33 -0.33 -0.17
C ILE A 67 -19.60 -0.33 -1.52
N VAL A 68 -20.35 -0.59 -2.59
CA VAL A 68 -19.86 -0.43 -3.96
C VAL A 68 -20.08 1.04 -4.36
N PRO A 69 -19.05 1.76 -4.84
CA PRO A 69 -19.21 3.10 -5.37
C PRO A 69 -20.18 3.12 -6.55
N SER A 70 -20.63 4.29 -6.94
CA SER A 70 -21.47 4.46 -8.12
C SER A 70 -20.78 3.96 -9.39
N GLU A 71 -21.60 3.50 -10.33
CA GLU A 71 -21.17 3.06 -11.67
C GLU A 71 -20.27 4.07 -12.39
N LYS A 72 -20.44 5.38 -12.11
CA LYS A 72 -19.58 6.42 -12.68
C LYS A 72 -18.17 6.35 -12.12
N ILE A 73 -18.03 6.16 -10.81
CA ILE A 73 -16.74 6.00 -10.14
C ILE A 73 -16.08 4.68 -10.55
N MET A 74 -16.85 3.60 -10.63
CA MET A 74 -16.34 2.30 -11.07
C MET A 74 -15.69 2.34 -12.46
N ARG A 75 -16.30 3.06 -13.42
CA ARG A 75 -15.70 3.25 -14.76
C ARG A 75 -14.40 4.06 -14.73
N LEU A 76 -14.26 5.01 -13.81
CA LEU A 76 -13.04 5.81 -13.67
C LEU A 76 -11.90 4.99 -13.04
N ILE A 77 -12.26 4.13 -12.08
CA ILE A 77 -11.37 3.16 -11.46
C ILE A 77 -10.76 2.21 -12.51
N GLU A 78 -11.60 1.66 -13.40
CA GLU A 78 -11.14 0.74 -14.46
C GLU A 78 -10.07 1.36 -15.35
N GLY A 79 -10.15 2.67 -15.61
CA GLY A 79 -9.18 3.40 -16.42
C GLY A 79 -7.85 3.70 -15.72
N ALA A 80 -7.75 3.51 -14.40
CA ALA A 80 -6.57 3.86 -13.61
C ALA A 80 -5.55 2.72 -13.43
N ASP A 81 -5.87 1.50 -13.86
CA ASP A 81 -5.05 0.27 -13.72
C ASP A 81 -4.46 0.05 -12.31
N ILE A 82 -5.22 0.41 -11.27
CA ILE A 82 -4.91 0.08 -9.89
C ILE A 82 -5.87 -1.00 -9.36
N PRO A 83 -5.40 -1.97 -8.57
CA PRO A 83 -6.27 -2.98 -7.98
C PRO A 83 -7.18 -2.33 -6.93
N ILE A 84 -8.47 -2.67 -6.97
CA ILE A 84 -9.44 -2.28 -5.97
C ILE A 84 -10.08 -3.52 -5.35
N LEU A 85 -10.08 -3.56 -4.02
CA LEU A 85 -10.64 -4.63 -3.22
C LEU A 85 -11.84 -4.10 -2.44
N LEU A 86 -12.91 -4.90 -2.36
CA LEU A 86 -14.08 -4.59 -1.56
C LEU A 86 -14.09 -5.50 -0.32
N SER A 87 -14.04 -4.90 0.85
CA SER A 87 -14.23 -5.56 2.14
C SER A 87 -15.63 -5.28 2.68
N LYS A 88 -16.27 -6.31 3.25
CA LYS A 88 -17.53 -6.18 3.98
C LYS A 88 -17.34 -5.56 5.37
N GLU A 89 -16.12 -5.50 5.86
CA GLU A 89 -15.80 -4.98 7.18
C GLU A 89 -15.78 -3.45 7.21
N HIS A 90 -16.02 -2.87 8.39
CA HIS A 90 -15.86 -1.43 8.59
C HIS A 90 -14.38 -1.03 8.58
N THR A 91 -14.12 0.26 8.31
CA THR A 91 -12.78 0.81 8.07
C THR A 91 -11.75 0.47 9.15
N TYR A 92 -12.14 0.55 10.43
CA TYR A 92 -11.25 0.21 11.54
C TYR A 92 -10.78 -1.25 11.50
N MET A 93 -11.68 -2.20 11.24
CA MET A 93 -11.36 -3.63 11.20
C MET A 93 -10.41 -3.94 10.04
N ALA A 94 -10.74 -3.47 8.84
CA ALA A 94 -9.89 -3.65 7.66
C ALA A 94 -8.49 -3.04 7.85
N ALA A 95 -8.40 -1.85 8.46
CA ALA A 95 -7.12 -1.22 8.77
C ALA A 95 -6.33 -2.00 9.84
N SER A 96 -7.01 -2.51 10.86
CA SER A 96 -6.38 -3.33 11.91
C SER A 96 -5.86 -4.65 11.37
N GLU A 97 -6.60 -5.33 10.49
CA GLU A 97 -6.13 -6.56 9.83
C GLU A 97 -4.89 -6.28 8.97
N MET A 98 -4.91 -5.19 8.20
CA MET A 98 -3.76 -4.76 7.40
C MET A 98 -2.54 -4.43 8.27
N TYR A 99 -2.73 -3.81 9.43
CA TYR A 99 -1.64 -3.52 10.36
C TYR A 99 -1.08 -4.78 11.02
N ASN A 100 -1.93 -5.75 11.32
CA ASN A 100 -1.56 -7.01 11.97
C ASN A 100 -0.98 -8.05 11.00
N LEU A 101 -0.92 -7.75 9.70
CA LEU A 101 -0.32 -8.63 8.70
C LEU A 101 1.18 -8.79 8.98
N ALA A 102 1.55 -9.95 9.55
CA ALA A 102 2.94 -10.34 9.73
C ALA A 102 3.56 -10.71 8.37
N ILE A 103 4.12 -9.72 7.67
CA ILE A 103 4.76 -9.94 6.37
C ILE A 103 6.14 -10.59 6.61
N LYS A 104 6.25 -11.87 6.28
CA LYS A 104 7.54 -12.57 6.22
C LYS A 104 8.20 -12.34 4.87
N ILE A 105 9.54 -12.42 4.84
CA ILE A 105 10.29 -12.49 3.58
C ILE A 105 10.05 -13.87 2.99
N SER A 106 9.40 -13.92 1.83
CA SER A 106 9.19 -15.16 1.09
C SER A 106 10.37 -15.45 0.15
N PRO A 107 10.66 -16.71 -0.25
CA PRO A 107 11.72 -17.00 -1.23
C PRO A 107 11.56 -16.27 -2.57
N GLN A 108 10.34 -15.85 -2.92
CA GLN A 108 10.05 -15.08 -4.12
C GLN A 108 10.32 -13.56 -3.96
N ASP A 109 10.51 -13.06 -2.72
CA ASP A 109 10.70 -11.64 -2.41
C ASP A 109 12.14 -11.18 -2.68
N LYS A 110 12.56 -11.16 -3.94
CA LYS A 110 13.94 -10.84 -4.34
C LYS A 110 14.47 -9.52 -3.75
N GLU A 111 13.64 -8.47 -3.75
CA GLU A 111 14.04 -7.16 -3.22
C GLU A 111 14.34 -7.23 -1.72
N LYS A 112 13.45 -7.83 -0.93
CA LYS A 112 13.64 -7.97 0.53
C LYS A 112 14.80 -8.89 0.86
N THR A 113 14.98 -9.98 0.12
CA THR A 113 16.10 -10.91 0.29
C THR A 113 17.44 -10.21 0.06
N MET A 114 17.59 -9.47 -1.05
CA MET A 114 18.81 -8.70 -1.32
C MET A 114 19.07 -7.63 -0.25
N LEU A 115 18.02 -6.97 0.24
CA LEU A 115 18.16 -5.97 1.29
C LEU A 115 18.66 -6.61 2.60
N ALA A 116 18.09 -7.77 2.97
CA ALA A 116 18.50 -8.52 4.16
C ALA A 116 19.95 -9.02 4.05
N GLU A 117 20.35 -9.58 2.91
CA GLU A 117 21.74 -9.98 2.63
C GLU A 117 22.70 -8.80 2.78
N GLY A 118 22.34 -7.64 2.21
CA GLY A 118 23.13 -6.41 2.32
C GLY A 118 23.26 -5.93 3.78
N LEU A 119 22.19 -5.98 4.56
CA LEU A 119 22.21 -5.61 5.97
C LEU A 119 23.13 -6.54 6.78
N VAL A 120 23.05 -7.86 6.56
CA VAL A 120 23.94 -8.82 7.23
C VAL A 120 25.39 -8.55 6.85
N LYS A 121 25.68 -8.42 5.55
CA LYS A 121 27.04 -8.18 5.05
C LYS A 121 27.67 -6.90 5.61
N ASN A 122 26.87 -5.85 5.79
CA ASN A 122 27.38 -4.54 6.20
C ASN A 122 27.50 -4.38 7.73
N TYR A 123 26.72 -5.13 8.51
CA TYR A 123 26.57 -4.89 9.94
C TYR A 123 26.82 -6.11 10.83
N VAL A 124 27.10 -7.28 10.25
CA VAL A 124 27.39 -8.52 10.99
C VAL A 124 28.77 -9.04 10.60
N ASP A 125 29.64 -9.23 11.60
CA ASP A 125 30.90 -9.94 11.46
C ASP A 125 30.63 -11.46 11.45
N VAL A 126 30.33 -11.96 10.26
CA VAL A 126 29.95 -13.36 10.04
C VAL A 126 31.08 -14.31 10.42
N ASP A 127 32.33 -13.96 10.12
CA ASP A 127 33.49 -14.80 10.41
C ASP A 127 33.66 -15.00 11.91
N LYS A 128 33.60 -13.93 12.70
CA LYS A 128 33.63 -14.00 14.17
C LYS A 128 32.46 -14.77 14.76
N LEU A 129 31.28 -14.71 14.11
CA LEU A 129 30.12 -15.48 14.55
C LEU A 129 30.34 -16.98 14.33
N LEU A 130 30.88 -17.37 13.17
CA LEU A 130 31.18 -18.77 12.83
C LEU A 130 32.27 -19.36 13.73
N GLU A 131 33.31 -18.58 14.08
CA GLU A 131 34.33 -18.99 15.04
C GLU A 131 33.77 -19.33 16.43
N LYS A 132 32.75 -18.60 16.88
CA LYS A 132 32.11 -18.83 18.19
C LYS A 132 31.15 -20.00 18.22
N ILE A 133 30.56 -20.38 17.08
CA ILE A 133 29.59 -21.47 16.98
C ILE A 133 30.30 -22.81 16.73
N SER A 134 31.51 -22.78 16.19
CA SER A 134 32.29 -23.98 15.86
C SER A 134 33.14 -24.52 17.03
N ASN A 135 33.06 -23.90 18.21
CA ASN A 135 33.63 -24.35 19.49
C ASN A 135 32.53 -24.80 20.44
#